data_AF-A0AA46UZP6-F1
#
_entry.id   AF-A0AA46UZP6-F1
#
_cell.length_a   1.000
_cell.length_b   1.000
_cell.length_c   1.000
_cell.angle_alpha   90.00
_cell.angle_beta   90.00
_cell.angle_gamma   90.00
#
_symmetry.space_group_name_H-M   'P 1'
#
loop_
_entity.id
_entity.type
_entity.pdbx_description
1 polymer ?
#
loop_
_entity_poly.entity_id
_entity_poly.type
_entity_poly.pdbx_seq_one_letter_code
_entity_poly.pdbx_strand_id
1 'polypeptide(L)'
;MSTVSPSTGGARSRPKSLSRFRRRALAALVGLSVPFAGMVGLAAPTQAAEAAADPSASYTRTQDWGSGFEGKWTVKNTGTAPLNGWTLEWDFPAGTKVTSAWDADVTNNGDHWTAKNKSWAGSLAPGASVSFGFNGTGPGTPSGCKLNGASCDGGSVPGDTPPTAPGTPTASDLTKNSVKLSWKAATDDKGVKNYDVLRDGAKVATVTATTFTDQNLAPGTDYSYSVQARDTADQTGPVSAPVKVTTPGDGTGPGPGPREKINLGYFTEWGVYGRNYHVKNLVTSGSAEKITHINYSFGNVQGGKCTIGDSFAAYDKAYTAAESVDGVADTWDQPLRGNFNQLRKLKAKYPHIKVLWSFGGWTWSGGFTDAVKNPAAFAKSCHDLVEDPRWADVFDGIDLDWEYPNACGLSCDSSGPAALKNMVQAMRAQFGTDLVTAAITADASSGGKLDAADYAGAAQYFDWYNVMTYDFFGAWDKTGPTAPHSALNSYSGIPKADFHSAAAIAKLKAKGVPAAKLLLGIGFYGRGWTGVTQDAPGGTATGPATGTYEAGIEDYKVLKNSCPATGTVGGTAYAKCGSNWWSYDTPATIKAKMTWAKDQGLGGAFFWEFSGDTANGELVSAMDSGLR
;
A
#
# COMPACT_ATOMS: atom_id res chain seq x y z
N MET A 1 -56.37 -2.63 24.31
CA MET A 1 -56.84 -3.21 25.58
C MET A 1 -55.65 -3.21 26.54
N SER A 2 -55.43 -2.09 27.25
CA SER A 2 -55.78 -1.86 28.68
C SER A 2 -55.01 -2.82 29.60
N THR A 3 -54.10 -2.40 30.49
CA THR A 3 -54.27 -1.50 31.67
C THR A 3 -52.91 -0.91 32.13
N VAL A 4 -52.73 0.42 32.40
CA VAL A 4 -52.89 1.19 33.67
C VAL A 4 -51.96 0.70 34.82
N SER A 5 -51.17 1.45 35.61
CA SER A 5 -50.66 2.86 35.71
C SER A 5 -49.50 2.91 36.77
N PRO A 6 -48.75 4.04 36.91
CA PRO A 6 -47.50 4.17 37.68
C PRO A 6 -47.59 5.00 38.98
N SER A 7 -46.50 5.12 39.75
CA SER A 7 -46.37 6.11 40.84
C SER A 7 -45.01 6.84 40.88
N THR A 8 -45.10 8.17 40.76
CA THR A 8 -44.40 9.25 41.52
C THR A 8 -42.86 9.31 41.49
N GLY A 9 -42.18 10.43 41.25
CA GLY A 9 -42.60 11.84 41.14
C GLY A 9 -41.47 12.76 41.65
N GLY A 10 -40.98 13.65 40.77
CA GLY A 10 -40.41 15.00 41.00
C GLY A 10 -39.20 15.21 41.94
N ALA A 11 -38.43 16.29 41.86
CA ALA A 11 -38.15 17.34 40.88
C ALA A 11 -37.09 18.27 41.53
N ARG A 12 -36.08 18.71 40.75
CA ARG A 12 -35.33 20.00 40.84
C ARG A 12 -34.58 20.32 42.16
N SER A 13 -33.51 21.11 42.26
CA SER A 13 -32.68 21.92 41.35
C SER A 13 -31.39 22.34 42.11
N ARG A 14 -30.28 22.39 41.37
CA ARG A 14 -28.95 23.03 41.60
C ARG A 14 -28.97 24.50 42.11
N PRO A 15 -27.83 25.21 42.36
CA PRO A 15 -26.48 24.82 42.86
C PRO A 15 -25.71 25.90 43.72
N LYS A 16 -24.42 25.62 44.02
CA LYS A 16 -23.23 26.51 44.21
C LYS A 16 -23.09 27.36 45.50
N SER A 17 -21.96 27.19 46.20
CA SER A 17 -20.92 28.24 46.40
C SER A 17 -19.76 27.76 47.31
N LEU A 18 -18.56 28.26 47.02
CA LEU A 18 -17.26 28.01 47.66
C LEU A 18 -17.07 28.76 48.99
N SER A 19 -16.19 28.28 49.89
CA SER A 19 -15.18 29.13 50.56
C SER A 19 -14.05 28.31 51.22
N ARG A 20 -12.90 28.96 51.47
CA ARG A 20 -11.56 28.43 51.79
C ARG A 20 -11.22 28.49 53.30
N PHE A 21 -10.09 27.83 53.64
CA PHE A 21 -9.03 28.21 54.60
C PHE A 21 -9.16 27.85 56.11
N ARG A 22 -8.26 26.97 56.63
CA ARG A 22 -7.04 27.26 57.45
C ARG A 22 -6.57 26.07 58.33
N ARG A 23 -5.27 26.14 58.63
CA ARG A 23 -4.31 25.15 59.19
C ARG A 23 -4.36 24.91 60.72
N ARG A 24 -3.58 23.88 61.11
CA ARG A 24 -2.80 23.62 62.36
C ARG A 24 -3.48 22.67 63.36
N ALA A 25 -2.83 21.84 64.17
CA ALA A 25 -1.50 21.19 64.22
C ALA A 25 -1.47 20.33 65.52
N LEU A 26 -0.62 19.29 65.55
CA LEU A 26 0.12 18.69 66.68
C LEU A 26 -0.47 17.62 67.65
N ALA A 27 0.42 16.63 67.90
CA ALA A 27 0.79 15.92 69.15
C ALA A 27 -0.07 14.72 69.63
N ALA A 28 0.44 13.62 70.22
CA ALA A 28 1.80 13.13 70.53
C ALA A 28 1.74 11.74 71.24
N LEU A 29 2.81 10.93 71.09
CA LEU A 29 3.45 9.89 71.98
C LEU A 29 2.63 8.69 72.52
N VAL A 30 3.17 7.48 72.76
CA VAL A 30 4.31 6.99 73.60
C VAL A 30 4.72 5.57 73.10
N GLY A 31 5.99 5.18 72.86
CA GLY A 31 7.06 4.76 73.81
C GLY A 31 7.06 3.22 74.00
N LEU A 32 8.14 2.46 74.19
CA LEU A 32 9.54 2.70 74.52
C LEU A 32 10.29 1.34 74.49
N SER A 33 11.57 1.28 74.07
CA SER A 33 12.67 0.66 74.86
C SER A 33 14.01 0.64 74.08
N VAL A 34 15.05 1.13 74.76
CA VAL A 34 16.49 1.20 74.44
C VAL A 34 17.20 0.60 75.68
N PRO A 35 18.43 0.02 75.62
CA PRO A 35 19.69 0.79 75.82
C PRO A 35 20.88 0.29 74.95
N PHE A 36 21.71 1.13 74.32
CA PHE A 36 22.84 1.98 74.78
C PHE A 36 24.24 1.32 74.75
N ALA A 37 25.10 1.83 73.84
CA ALA A 37 26.57 2.01 73.88
C ALA A 37 27.06 2.04 72.41
N GLY A 38 27.86 2.96 71.87
CA GLY A 38 28.67 4.06 72.36
C GLY A 38 29.76 4.30 71.30
N MET A 39 30.17 5.57 71.12
CA MET A 39 31.27 6.09 70.29
C MET A 39 30.97 6.62 68.88
N VAL A 40 31.27 7.92 68.75
CA VAL A 40 31.25 8.77 67.56
C VAL A 40 32.53 8.53 66.76
N GLY A 41 32.37 8.18 65.49
CA GLY A 41 33.40 8.29 64.46
C GLY A 41 32.76 8.89 63.21
N LEU A 42 33.16 10.11 62.84
CA LEU A 42 32.80 10.75 61.58
C LEU A 42 33.41 9.95 60.42
N ALA A 43 32.63 9.09 59.78
CA ALA A 43 33.00 8.49 58.51
C ALA A 43 32.57 9.45 57.38
N ALA A 44 33.56 9.95 56.64
CA ALA A 44 33.33 10.50 55.31
C ALA A 44 32.61 9.44 54.43
N PRO A 45 31.77 9.84 53.46
CA PRO A 45 31.24 8.87 52.52
C PRO A 45 32.41 8.19 51.81
N THR A 46 32.51 6.88 51.96
CA THR A 46 33.37 6.02 51.14
C THR A 46 33.01 6.28 49.69
N GLN A 47 33.91 6.96 48.99
CA GLN A 47 33.92 7.04 47.53
C GLN A 47 33.97 5.61 47.03
N ALA A 48 32.90 5.16 46.37
CA ALA A 48 32.93 3.89 45.67
C ALA A 48 34.12 3.92 44.71
N ALA A 49 34.98 2.91 44.76
CA ALA A 49 36.04 2.75 43.78
C ALA A 49 35.38 2.68 42.40
N GLU A 50 35.58 3.70 41.57
CA GLU A 50 35.25 3.62 40.16
C GLU A 50 35.97 2.41 39.58
N ALA A 51 35.23 1.46 39.01
CA ALA A 51 35.84 0.36 38.28
C ALA A 51 36.75 0.97 37.20
N ALA A 52 38.01 0.52 37.15
CA ALA A 52 38.93 0.94 36.10
C ALA A 52 38.31 0.58 34.74
N ALA A 53 38.05 1.59 33.89
CA ALA A 53 37.57 1.34 32.54
C ALA A 53 38.66 0.62 31.73
N ASP A 54 38.29 -0.47 31.06
CA ASP A 54 39.19 -1.21 30.18
C ASP A 54 39.58 -0.36 28.96
N PRO A 55 40.78 -0.55 28.39
CA PRO A 55 41.17 0.14 27.17
C PRO A 55 40.24 -0.22 26.01
N SER A 56 40.09 0.68 25.04
CA SER A 56 39.24 0.49 23.86
C SER A 56 40.04 0.52 22.57
N ALA A 57 39.51 -0.05 21.49
CA ALA A 57 40.04 0.00 20.15
C ALA A 57 38.94 0.22 19.11
N SER A 58 39.18 1.10 18.14
CA SER A 58 38.24 1.39 17.06
C SER A 58 38.87 1.19 15.68
N TYR A 59 38.06 0.67 14.75
CA TYR A 59 38.46 0.45 13.36
C TYR A 59 37.90 1.52 12.43
N THR A 60 38.68 1.91 11.45
CA THR A 60 38.23 2.75 10.34
C THR A 60 38.83 2.25 9.04
N ARG A 61 38.01 2.11 8.00
CA ARG A 61 38.49 1.95 6.63
C ARG A 61 38.80 3.35 6.08
N THR A 62 40.08 3.68 5.93
CA THR A 62 40.53 5.03 5.56
C THR A 62 40.51 5.26 4.05
N GLN A 63 40.71 4.20 3.25
CA GLN A 63 40.58 4.23 1.79
C GLN A 63 40.02 2.90 1.29
N ASP A 64 39.28 2.94 0.18
CA ASP A 64 38.77 1.74 -0.52
C ASP A 64 38.86 1.97 -2.03
N TRP A 65 39.53 1.07 -2.74
CA TRP A 65 39.68 1.13 -4.20
C TRP A 65 39.11 -0.12 -4.90
N GLY A 66 38.18 -0.81 -4.24
CA GLY A 66 37.41 -1.94 -4.78
C GLY A 66 38.15 -3.28 -4.75
N SER A 67 39.39 -3.33 -5.24
CA SER A 67 40.23 -4.55 -5.19
C SER A 67 41.04 -4.68 -3.89
N GLY A 68 41.13 -3.60 -3.12
CA GLY A 68 41.79 -3.54 -1.82
C GLY A 68 41.40 -2.29 -1.04
N PHE A 69 41.91 -2.17 0.18
CA PHE A 69 41.57 -1.09 1.10
C PHE A 69 42.71 -0.77 2.06
N GLU A 70 42.67 0.43 2.64
CA GLU A 70 43.49 0.82 3.78
C GLU A 70 42.62 0.78 5.05
N GLY A 71 43.08 0.03 6.05
CA GLY A 71 42.46 -0.09 7.37
C GLY A 71 43.32 0.56 8.45
N LYS A 72 42.68 1.19 9.43
CA LYS A 72 43.33 1.81 10.59
C LYS A 72 42.65 1.36 11.87
N TRP A 73 43.44 0.93 12.84
CA TRP A 73 43.00 0.70 14.21
C TRP A 73 43.55 1.80 15.12
N THR A 74 42.72 2.28 16.05
CA THR A 74 43.10 3.23 17.08
C THR A 74 42.85 2.62 18.45
N VAL A 75 43.90 2.37 19.21
CA VAL A 75 43.85 1.89 20.60
C VAL A 75 43.90 3.08 21.54
N LYS A 76 42.96 3.16 22.48
CA LYS A 76 42.85 4.24 23.48
C LYS A 76 42.92 3.65 24.88
N ASN A 77 43.79 4.21 25.71
CA ASN A 77 43.78 3.91 27.13
C ASN A 77 42.68 4.73 27.81
N THR A 78 41.56 4.08 28.10
CA THR A 78 40.40 4.66 28.79
C THR A 78 40.46 4.51 30.32
N GLY A 79 41.46 3.78 30.84
CA GLY A 79 41.66 3.56 32.27
C GLY A 79 42.45 4.67 32.96
N THR A 80 42.69 4.48 34.26
CA THR A 80 43.38 5.43 35.15
C THR A 80 44.87 5.14 35.34
N ALA A 81 45.37 4.01 34.81
CA ALA A 81 46.77 3.60 34.88
C ALA A 81 47.41 3.49 33.48
N PRO A 82 48.74 3.66 33.33
CA PRO A 82 49.42 3.46 32.05
C PRO A 82 49.23 2.03 31.51
N LEU A 83 48.93 1.92 30.21
CA LEU A 83 48.79 0.64 29.52
C LEU A 83 50.16 0.18 29.00
N ASN A 84 50.73 -0.84 29.65
CA ASN A 84 52.04 -1.39 29.35
C ASN A 84 51.95 -2.49 28.27
N GLY A 85 51.75 -2.05 27.03
CA GLY A 85 51.56 -2.91 25.88
C GLY A 85 50.11 -3.31 25.65
N TRP A 86 49.81 -3.71 24.40
CA TRP A 86 48.47 -4.12 24.00
C TRP A 86 48.52 -5.21 22.94
N THR A 87 47.53 -6.11 22.99
CA THR A 87 47.26 -7.12 21.97
C THR A 87 45.85 -6.91 21.47
N LEU A 88 45.71 -6.63 20.17
CA LEU A 88 44.44 -6.46 19.49
C LEU A 88 44.18 -7.69 18.60
N GLU A 89 43.00 -8.27 18.71
CA GLU A 89 42.56 -9.44 17.95
C GLU A 89 41.28 -9.10 17.18
N TRP A 90 41.12 -9.62 15.96
CA TRP A 90 39.88 -9.50 15.18
C TRP A 90 39.79 -10.60 14.12
N ASP A 91 38.57 -10.87 13.64
CA ASP A 91 38.30 -11.81 12.55
C ASP A 91 37.88 -11.08 11.29
N PHE A 92 38.35 -11.55 10.13
CA PHE A 92 37.80 -11.20 8.83
C PHE A 92 36.96 -12.35 8.27
N PRO A 93 35.92 -12.09 7.45
CA PRO A 93 35.27 -13.17 6.74
C PRO A 93 36.20 -13.75 5.67
N ALA A 94 35.95 -15.02 5.30
CA ALA A 94 36.70 -15.72 4.27
C ALA A 94 36.82 -14.87 2.99
N GLY A 95 38.03 -14.79 2.45
CA GLY A 95 38.34 -13.97 1.27
C GLY A 95 38.79 -12.54 1.57
N THR A 96 38.84 -12.12 2.84
CA THR A 96 39.39 -10.82 3.26
C THR A 96 40.67 -10.99 4.07
N LYS A 97 41.75 -10.30 3.72
CA LYS A 97 43.09 -10.48 4.32
C LYS A 97 43.87 -9.18 4.40
N VAL A 98 44.76 -9.06 5.39
CA VAL A 98 45.77 -8.00 5.44
C VAL A 98 46.98 -8.39 4.59
N THR A 99 47.48 -7.48 3.77
CA THR A 99 48.64 -7.70 2.88
C THR A 99 49.92 -7.04 3.39
N SER A 100 49.82 -5.93 4.13
CA SER A 100 50.96 -5.25 4.74
C SER A 100 50.50 -4.38 5.90
N ALA A 101 51.31 -4.21 6.95
CA ALA A 101 50.98 -3.37 8.10
C ALA A 101 52.17 -2.52 8.57
N TRP A 102 51.89 -1.40 9.24
CA TRP A 102 52.88 -0.51 9.85
C TRP A 102 52.46 -0.14 11.28
N ASP A 103 53.41 0.37 12.08
CA ASP A 103 53.23 0.81 13.47
C ASP A 103 52.72 -0.23 14.49
N ALA A 104 52.51 -1.48 14.07
CA ALA A 104 52.25 -2.65 14.91
C ALA A 104 52.88 -3.91 14.31
N ASP A 105 53.07 -4.94 15.13
CA ASP A 105 53.40 -6.29 14.68
C ASP A 105 52.11 -7.05 14.44
N VAL A 106 51.74 -7.24 13.16
CA VAL A 106 50.50 -7.88 12.74
C VAL A 106 50.79 -9.29 12.22
N THR A 107 50.06 -10.28 12.76
CA THR A 107 50.17 -11.70 12.42
C THR A 107 48.77 -12.30 12.25
N ASN A 108 48.66 -13.49 11.67
CA ASN A 108 47.38 -14.17 11.52
C ASN A 108 47.48 -15.69 11.68
N ASN A 109 46.35 -16.30 12.00
CA ASN A 109 46.11 -17.74 11.90
C ASN A 109 44.78 -17.95 11.14
N GLY A 110 44.86 -18.28 9.85
CA GLY A 110 43.68 -18.32 8.99
C GLY A 110 43.09 -16.93 8.80
N ASP A 111 41.84 -16.76 9.20
CA ASP A 111 41.08 -15.50 9.10
C ASP A 111 41.04 -14.71 10.43
N HIS A 112 41.71 -15.23 11.47
CA HIS A 112 41.93 -14.56 12.74
C HIS A 112 43.25 -13.76 12.73
N TRP A 113 43.19 -12.49 13.09
CA TRP A 113 44.30 -11.55 13.03
C TRP A 113 44.65 -11.02 14.41
N THR A 114 45.94 -10.83 14.65
CA THR A 114 46.47 -10.31 15.91
C THR A 114 47.50 -9.21 15.64
N ALA A 115 47.33 -8.05 16.28
CA ALA A 115 48.28 -6.94 16.26
C ALA A 115 48.83 -6.66 17.67
N LYS A 116 50.14 -6.44 17.79
CA LYS A 116 50.79 -6.04 19.04
C LYS A 116 51.57 -4.75 18.86
N ASN A 117 51.71 -3.99 19.94
CA ASN A 117 52.59 -2.82 19.94
C ASN A 117 54.04 -3.22 19.58
N LYS A 118 54.73 -2.37 18.82
CA LYS A 118 56.16 -2.56 18.54
C LYS A 118 56.97 -2.61 19.84
N SER A 119 58.06 -3.37 19.85
CA SER A 119 58.94 -3.51 21.02
C SER A 119 59.55 -2.21 21.53
N TRP A 120 59.63 -1.18 20.67
CA TRP A 120 60.12 0.16 21.00
C TRP A 120 59.00 1.13 21.42
N ALA A 121 57.73 0.74 21.34
CA ALA A 121 56.62 1.58 21.77
C ALA A 121 56.54 1.59 23.31
N GLY A 122 56.59 2.79 23.91
CA GLY A 122 56.46 2.98 25.36
C GLY A 122 55.03 2.75 25.87
N SER A 123 54.84 2.91 27.19
CA SER A 123 53.52 2.79 27.83
C SER A 123 52.54 3.86 27.32
N LEU A 124 51.29 3.49 27.06
CA LEU A 124 50.24 4.44 26.67
C LEU A 124 49.60 5.04 27.93
N ALA A 125 49.81 6.35 28.17
CA ALA A 125 49.29 7.04 29.35
C ALA A 125 47.74 7.05 29.42
N PRO A 126 47.14 7.20 30.61
CA PRO A 126 45.70 7.41 30.76
C PRO A 126 45.15 8.50 29.81
N GLY A 127 44.08 8.20 29.08
CA GLY A 127 43.45 9.07 28.10
C GLY A 127 44.17 9.15 26.74
N ALA A 128 45.40 8.66 26.61
CA ALA A 128 46.15 8.70 25.37
C ALA A 128 45.67 7.66 24.35
N SER A 129 45.97 7.88 23.07
CA SER A 129 45.66 6.96 21.97
C SER A 129 46.88 6.73 21.07
N VAL A 130 46.96 5.54 20.51
CA VAL A 130 47.92 5.15 19.47
C VAL A 130 47.16 4.52 18.32
N SER A 131 47.65 4.68 17.09
CA SER A 131 47.05 4.05 15.92
C SER A 131 48.08 3.27 15.13
N PHE A 132 47.62 2.24 14.44
CA PHE A 132 48.40 1.50 13.45
C PHE A 132 47.54 1.28 12.20
N GLY A 133 48.19 1.14 11.05
CA GLY A 133 47.52 0.98 9.77
C GLY A 133 47.96 -0.27 9.02
N PHE A 134 47.15 -0.66 8.04
CA PHE A 134 47.43 -1.78 7.17
C PHE A 134 46.70 -1.66 5.81
N ASN A 135 47.27 -2.29 4.79
CA ASN A 135 46.57 -2.53 3.52
C ASN A 135 45.98 -3.94 3.52
N GLY A 136 44.79 -4.10 2.94
CA GLY A 136 44.11 -5.39 2.82
C GLY A 136 43.42 -5.58 1.47
N THR A 137 42.97 -6.81 1.23
CA THR A 137 42.16 -7.23 0.07
C THR A 137 40.88 -7.90 0.54
N GLY A 138 39.85 -7.87 -0.30
CA GLY A 138 38.54 -8.48 -0.03
C GLY A 138 37.49 -7.51 0.57
N PRO A 139 36.19 -7.85 0.47
CA PRO A 139 35.09 -6.94 0.79
C PRO A 139 34.70 -6.92 2.28
N GLY A 140 35.29 -7.77 3.11
CA GLY A 140 34.89 -7.96 4.51
C GLY A 140 35.28 -6.83 5.45
N THR A 141 34.51 -6.67 6.52
CA THR A 141 34.83 -5.81 7.66
C THR A 141 35.28 -6.65 8.85
N PRO A 142 36.13 -6.10 9.74
CA PRO A 142 36.58 -6.86 10.91
C PRO A 142 35.43 -7.04 11.91
N SER A 143 35.44 -8.19 12.60
CA SER A 143 34.46 -8.57 13.62
C SER A 143 35.16 -9.24 14.81
N GLY A 144 34.43 -9.49 15.90
CA GLY A 144 34.99 -10.23 17.04
C GLY A 144 36.17 -9.55 17.74
N CYS A 145 36.24 -8.21 17.68
CA CYS A 145 37.41 -7.49 18.13
C CYS A 145 37.64 -7.65 19.64
N LYS A 146 38.87 -8.03 20.03
CA LYS A 146 39.32 -8.04 21.42
C LYS A 146 40.59 -7.23 21.63
N LEU A 147 40.63 -6.42 22.68
CA LEU A 147 41.81 -5.74 23.18
C LEU A 147 42.20 -6.33 24.53
N ASN A 148 43.39 -6.93 24.60
CA ASN A 148 43.89 -7.66 25.78
C ASN A 148 42.90 -8.72 26.30
N GLY A 149 42.17 -9.37 25.38
CA GLY A 149 41.16 -10.38 25.70
C GLY A 149 39.76 -9.86 26.02
N ALA A 150 39.58 -8.54 26.23
CA ALA A 150 38.28 -7.88 26.46
C ALA A 150 37.73 -7.28 25.16
N SER A 151 36.43 -6.98 25.06
CA SER A 151 35.84 -6.40 23.84
C SER A 151 36.44 -5.02 23.52
N CYS A 152 36.72 -4.76 22.24
CA CYS A 152 37.36 -3.52 21.79
C CYS A 152 36.51 -2.25 21.96
N ASP A 153 35.20 -2.35 22.09
CA ASP A 153 34.33 -1.20 22.37
C ASP A 153 34.51 -0.62 23.79
N GLY A 154 35.43 -1.18 24.58
CA GLY A 154 35.59 -0.87 26.00
C GLY A 154 34.46 -1.49 26.84
N GLY A 155 33.68 -2.39 26.23
CA GLY A 155 32.46 -2.96 26.79
C GLY A 155 32.59 -4.46 26.99
N SER A 156 33.20 -4.84 28.09
CA SER A 156 32.50 -5.79 28.94
C SER A 156 32.39 -5.12 30.30
N VAL A 157 31.26 -4.46 30.57
CA VAL A 157 30.91 -4.24 31.97
C VAL A 157 30.61 -5.63 32.52
N PRO A 158 31.34 -6.13 33.54
CA PRO A 158 31.06 -7.46 34.07
C PRO A 158 29.58 -7.56 34.50
N GLY A 159 28.81 -8.36 33.77
CA GLY A 159 27.37 -8.54 34.01
C GLY A 159 26.42 -7.65 33.19
N ASP A 160 26.87 -7.06 32.08
CA ASP A 160 26.08 -6.37 31.04
C ASP A 160 26.40 -6.96 29.65
N THR A 161 25.39 -7.33 28.87
CA THR A 161 25.55 -7.95 27.54
C THR A 161 25.11 -6.99 26.44
N PRO A 162 25.85 -6.88 25.32
CA PRO A 162 25.46 -5.99 24.23
C PRO A 162 24.05 -6.28 23.69
N PRO A 163 23.37 -5.27 23.13
CA PRO A 163 21.99 -5.41 22.70
C PRO A 163 21.87 -6.32 21.48
N THR A 164 20.69 -6.90 21.28
CA THR A 164 20.38 -7.67 20.06
C THR A 164 20.30 -6.77 18.82
N ALA A 165 20.32 -7.36 17.63
CA ALA A 165 19.99 -6.63 16.41
C ALA A 165 18.53 -6.09 16.49
N PRO A 166 18.27 -4.85 16.06
CA PRO A 166 16.91 -4.38 15.79
C PRO A 166 16.25 -5.20 14.68
N GLY A 167 14.92 -5.10 14.57
CA GLY A 167 14.21 -5.66 13.40
C GLY A 167 14.61 -4.97 12.09
N THR A 168 14.44 -5.67 10.97
CA THR A 168 14.57 -5.08 9.62
C THR A 168 13.68 -3.84 9.52
N PRO A 169 14.22 -2.67 9.16
CA PRO A 169 13.41 -1.46 9.04
C PRO A 169 12.37 -1.59 7.92
N THR A 170 11.20 -1.00 8.12
CA THR A 170 10.19 -0.80 7.07
C THR A 170 10.16 0.66 6.67
N ALA A 171 9.99 0.94 5.38
CA ALA A 171 9.89 2.29 4.85
C ALA A 171 8.43 2.70 4.58
N SER A 172 8.09 3.94 4.89
CA SER A 172 6.82 4.60 4.60
C SER A 172 7.05 6.09 4.28
N ASP A 173 5.98 6.81 3.92
CA ASP A 173 6.02 8.26 3.66
C ASP A 173 7.17 8.68 2.71
N LEU A 174 7.43 7.85 1.70
CA LEU A 174 8.50 8.05 0.73
C LEU A 174 8.13 9.20 -0.21
N THR A 175 8.94 10.25 -0.19
CA THR A 175 8.87 11.39 -1.11
C THR A 175 10.12 11.44 -1.96
N LYS A 176 10.17 12.35 -2.94
CA LYS A 176 11.36 12.57 -3.77
C LYS A 176 12.63 12.94 -2.98
N ASN A 177 12.46 13.36 -1.72
CA ASN A 177 13.54 13.88 -0.89
C ASN A 177 13.47 13.44 0.59
N SER A 178 12.62 12.47 0.92
CA SER A 178 12.54 11.93 2.28
C SER A 178 12.01 10.50 2.33
N VAL A 179 12.33 9.79 3.40
CA VAL A 179 11.71 8.49 3.74
C VAL A 179 11.54 8.38 5.24
N LYS A 180 10.42 7.82 5.70
CA LYS A 180 10.22 7.47 7.10
C LYS A 180 10.53 5.99 7.31
N LEU A 181 11.36 5.70 8.28
CA LEU A 181 11.76 4.37 8.70
C LEU A 181 11.11 4.06 10.05
N SER A 182 10.67 2.81 10.22
CA SER A 182 10.23 2.26 11.51
C SER A 182 10.79 0.85 11.66
N TRP A 183 11.15 0.43 12.88
CA TRP A 183 11.69 -0.89 13.14
C TRP A 183 11.21 -1.45 14.48
N LYS A 184 11.36 -2.76 14.65
CA LYS A 184 11.16 -3.41 15.96
C LYS A 184 12.36 -3.13 16.86
N ALA A 185 12.09 -2.75 18.11
CA ALA A 185 13.12 -2.51 19.12
C ALA A 185 14.04 -3.73 19.32
N ALA A 186 15.31 -3.46 19.63
CA ALA A 186 16.24 -4.47 20.15
C ALA A 186 15.93 -4.77 21.63
N THR A 187 16.50 -5.87 22.13
CA THR A 187 16.47 -6.23 23.56
C THR A 187 17.88 -6.22 24.13
N ASP A 188 17.97 -5.92 25.42
CA ASP A 188 19.21 -5.77 26.17
C ASP A 188 18.93 -6.08 27.64
N ASP A 189 19.90 -6.59 28.42
CA ASP A 189 19.68 -6.93 29.82
C ASP A 189 19.75 -5.74 30.79
N LYS A 190 20.34 -4.60 30.38
CA LYS A 190 20.35 -3.33 31.14
C LYS A 190 19.59 -2.20 30.45
N GLY A 191 19.22 -2.39 29.19
CA GLY A 191 18.32 -1.54 28.44
C GLY A 191 19.01 -0.84 27.26
N VAL A 192 18.23 -0.61 26.21
CA VAL A 192 18.68 0.09 25.00
C VAL A 192 18.64 1.60 25.23
N LYS A 193 19.78 2.27 25.06
CA LYS A 193 19.95 3.73 25.16
C LYS A 193 19.51 4.45 23.90
N ASN A 194 19.95 3.99 22.72
CA ASN A 194 19.64 4.60 21.43
C ASN A 194 19.89 3.64 20.23
N TYR A 195 19.57 4.12 19.04
CA TYR A 195 19.75 3.43 17.76
C TYR A 195 20.56 4.30 16.79
N ASP A 196 21.57 3.71 16.18
CA ASP A 196 22.33 4.28 15.08
C ASP A 196 21.66 3.86 13.75
N VAL A 197 21.21 4.82 12.94
CA VAL A 197 20.60 4.59 11.62
C VAL A 197 21.67 4.74 10.55
N LEU A 198 21.81 3.72 9.70
CA LEU A 198 22.81 3.66 8.64
C LEU A 198 22.15 3.74 7.27
N ARG A 199 22.63 4.64 6.42
CA ARG A 199 22.28 4.76 4.99
C ARG A 199 23.52 4.40 4.16
N ASP A 200 23.37 3.39 3.31
CA ASP A 200 24.45 2.85 2.47
C ASP A 200 25.72 2.49 3.26
N GLY A 201 25.50 1.99 4.49
CA GLY A 201 26.56 1.60 5.43
C GLY A 201 27.14 2.76 6.26
N ALA A 202 26.79 4.01 5.98
CA ALA A 202 27.24 5.17 6.74
C ALA A 202 26.18 5.60 7.77
N LYS A 203 26.59 5.88 9.02
CA LYS A 203 25.68 6.41 10.03
C LYS A 203 25.19 7.81 9.64
N VAL A 204 23.88 7.98 9.52
CA VAL A 204 23.24 9.26 9.20
C VAL A 204 22.55 9.90 10.40
N ALA A 205 22.18 9.12 11.42
CA ALA A 205 21.57 9.63 12.64
C ALA A 205 21.75 8.68 13.83
N THR A 206 21.57 9.23 15.04
CA THR A 206 21.37 8.48 16.28
C THR A 206 20.05 8.94 16.89
N VAL A 207 19.14 8.00 17.18
CA VAL A 207 17.79 8.29 17.68
C VAL A 207 17.43 7.42 18.88
N THR A 208 16.57 7.91 19.76
CA THR A 208 16.06 7.13 20.90
C THR A 208 14.74 6.43 20.59
N ALA A 209 14.00 6.90 19.59
CA ALA A 209 12.78 6.28 19.09
C ALA A 209 13.08 5.12 18.14
N THR A 210 12.11 4.22 17.94
CA THR A 210 12.18 3.16 16.91
C THR A 210 11.68 3.63 15.54
N THR A 211 11.80 4.92 15.28
CA THR A 211 11.41 5.58 14.03
C THR A 211 12.41 6.69 13.70
N PHE A 212 12.60 6.95 12.41
CA PHE A 212 13.44 8.03 11.92
C PHE A 212 12.98 8.48 10.53
N THR A 213 12.92 9.78 10.29
CA THR A 213 12.68 10.32 8.94
C THR A 213 13.97 10.88 8.39
N ASP A 214 14.50 10.24 7.35
CA ASP A 214 15.63 10.77 6.60
C ASP A 214 15.12 11.81 5.59
N GLN A 215 15.80 12.95 5.50
CA GLN A 215 15.43 14.09 4.66
C GLN A 215 16.59 14.47 3.75
N ASN A 216 16.31 15.36 2.79
CA ASN A 216 17.30 15.85 1.80
C ASN A 216 17.89 14.74 0.93
N LEU A 217 17.09 13.71 0.65
CA LEU A 217 17.46 12.68 -0.32
C LEU A 217 17.43 13.26 -1.74
N ALA A 218 18.28 12.72 -2.61
CA ALA A 218 18.25 13.03 -4.03
C ALA A 218 17.05 12.32 -4.67
N PRO A 219 16.28 12.98 -5.55
CA PRO A 219 15.23 12.34 -6.35
C PRO A 219 15.76 11.21 -7.23
N GLY A 220 14.92 10.20 -7.52
CA GLY A 220 15.26 9.11 -8.45
C GLY A 220 16.44 8.22 -8.01
N THR A 221 16.78 8.19 -6.72
CA THR A 221 18.02 7.59 -6.20
C THR A 221 17.71 6.40 -5.29
N ASP A 222 18.48 5.31 -5.47
CA ASP A 222 18.42 4.12 -4.62
C ASP A 222 19.17 4.34 -3.31
N TYR A 223 18.57 3.91 -2.20
CA TYR A 223 19.16 3.94 -0.87
C TYR A 223 18.94 2.61 -0.15
N SER A 224 19.90 2.21 0.69
CA SER A 224 19.81 1.05 1.56
C SER A 224 19.92 1.45 3.02
N TYR A 225 18.91 1.13 3.83
CA TYR A 225 18.86 1.48 5.25
C TYR A 225 18.97 0.28 6.17
N SER A 226 19.77 0.40 7.23
CA SER A 226 19.88 -0.57 8.33
C SER A 226 20.00 0.15 9.67
N VAL A 227 19.82 -0.56 10.79
CA VAL A 227 19.81 0.04 12.13
C VAL A 227 20.60 -0.82 13.11
N GLN A 228 21.31 -0.18 14.03
CA GLN A 228 22.09 -0.82 15.10
C GLN A 228 21.66 -0.27 16.46
N ALA A 229 21.54 -1.12 17.48
CA ALA A 229 21.20 -0.71 18.84
C ALA A 229 22.45 -0.45 19.70
N ARG A 230 22.31 0.43 20.69
CA ARG A 230 23.31 0.74 21.72
C ARG A 230 22.67 0.69 23.10
N ASP A 231 23.34 0.05 24.06
CA ASP A 231 22.86 -0.05 25.44
C ASP A 231 23.28 1.12 26.34
N THR A 232 22.94 1.04 27.63
CA THR A 232 23.29 2.04 28.63
C THR A 232 24.78 2.09 29.00
N ALA A 233 25.54 1.03 28.72
CA ALA A 233 26.99 0.95 28.87
C ALA A 233 27.74 1.35 27.58
N ASP A 234 27.01 1.87 26.58
CA ASP A 234 27.50 2.27 25.26
C ASP A 234 28.04 1.12 24.39
N GLN A 235 27.76 -0.14 24.71
CA GLN A 235 28.09 -1.29 23.85
C GLN A 235 27.10 -1.37 22.68
N THR A 236 27.54 -1.92 21.54
CA THR A 236 26.70 -1.99 20.32
C THR A 236 26.41 -3.41 19.88
N GLY A 237 25.17 -3.66 19.50
CA GLY A 237 24.69 -4.92 18.95
C GLY A 237 25.00 -5.12 17.46
N PRO A 238 24.62 -6.27 16.87
CA PRO A 238 24.69 -6.47 15.43
C PRO A 238 23.77 -5.50 14.66
N VAL A 239 24.14 -5.19 13.42
CA VAL A 239 23.33 -4.38 12.49
C VAL A 239 22.15 -5.23 11.98
N SER A 240 20.97 -4.62 11.82
CA SER A 240 19.79 -5.28 11.23
C SER A 240 19.98 -5.59 9.74
N ALA A 241 19.15 -6.49 9.20
CA ALA A 241 19.08 -6.67 7.75
C ALA A 241 18.56 -5.38 7.07
N PRO A 242 19.03 -5.05 5.85
CA PRO A 242 18.72 -3.79 5.22
C PRO A 242 17.35 -3.76 4.54
N VAL A 243 16.77 -2.57 4.39
CA VAL A 243 15.65 -2.26 3.49
C VAL A 243 16.13 -1.35 2.36
N LYS A 244 15.74 -1.66 1.12
CA LYS A 244 16.05 -0.85 -0.06
C LYS A 244 14.85 0.01 -0.44
N VAL A 245 15.11 1.27 -0.81
CA VAL A 245 14.09 2.21 -1.30
C VAL A 245 14.64 3.03 -2.47
N THR A 246 13.76 3.46 -3.37
CA THR A 246 14.10 4.35 -4.49
C THR A 246 13.26 5.61 -4.39
N THR A 247 13.87 6.79 -4.24
CA THR A 247 13.10 8.05 -4.18
C THR A 247 12.44 8.35 -5.53
N PRO A 248 11.21 8.89 -5.56
CA PRO A 248 10.60 9.43 -6.78
C PRO A 248 11.45 10.54 -7.45
N GLY A 249 11.37 10.68 -8.77
CA GLY A 249 12.08 11.72 -9.56
C GLY A 249 11.44 13.12 -9.54
N ASP A 250 12.02 14.08 -10.27
CA ASP A 250 11.71 15.52 -10.27
C ASP A 250 10.85 16.02 -11.45
N GLY A 251 10.35 15.15 -12.31
CA GLY A 251 9.60 15.53 -13.51
C GLY A 251 8.19 16.09 -13.26
N THR A 252 7.92 17.28 -13.81
CA THR A 252 6.60 17.72 -14.28
C THR A 252 6.09 16.69 -15.32
N GLY A 253 5.00 15.96 -15.04
CA GLY A 253 4.67 14.61 -15.57
C GLY A 253 4.76 14.38 -17.09
N PRO A 254 4.98 13.11 -17.51
CA PRO A 254 4.06 12.01 -17.21
C PRO A 254 4.71 10.76 -16.58
N GLY A 255 3.97 10.11 -15.67
CA GLY A 255 4.15 8.71 -15.26
C GLY A 255 5.16 8.47 -14.12
N PRO A 256 4.76 7.84 -13.00
CA PRO A 256 5.70 7.23 -12.07
C PRO A 256 6.54 6.20 -12.81
N GLY A 257 7.79 6.05 -12.38
CA GLY A 257 8.61 4.88 -12.71
C GLY A 257 7.80 3.59 -12.52
N PRO A 258 8.15 2.51 -13.22
CA PRO A 258 7.24 1.44 -13.65
C PRO A 258 6.09 1.26 -12.66
N ARG A 259 4.97 1.97 -12.91
CA ARG A 259 3.77 1.78 -12.09
C ARG A 259 3.47 0.29 -12.17
N GLU A 260 3.31 -0.34 -11.02
CA GLU A 260 2.53 -1.58 -10.95
C GLU A 260 1.26 -1.32 -11.77
N LYS A 261 1.02 -2.15 -12.79
CA LYS A 261 -0.10 -1.95 -13.70
C LYS A 261 -1.38 -1.88 -12.88
N ILE A 262 -2.27 -0.97 -13.22
CA ILE A 262 -3.54 -0.87 -12.49
C ILE A 262 -4.33 -2.16 -12.75
N ASN A 263 -4.80 -2.79 -11.68
CA ASN A 263 -5.72 -3.92 -11.70
C ASN A 263 -6.90 -3.54 -10.81
N LEU A 264 -7.94 -2.99 -11.45
CA LEU A 264 -9.07 -2.36 -10.78
C LEU A 264 -10.32 -3.23 -10.90
N GLY A 265 -11.02 -3.46 -9.78
CA GLY A 265 -12.30 -4.18 -9.79
C GLY A 265 -13.47 -3.32 -9.33
N TYR A 266 -14.65 -3.53 -9.92
CA TYR A 266 -15.90 -2.89 -9.49
C TYR A 266 -16.61 -3.75 -8.43
N PHE A 267 -16.89 -3.15 -7.27
CA PHE A 267 -17.68 -3.72 -6.18
C PHE A 267 -19.05 -3.05 -6.14
N THR A 268 -20.11 -3.82 -6.36
CA THR A 268 -21.47 -3.29 -6.39
C THR A 268 -22.11 -3.22 -5.00
N GLU A 269 -22.70 -2.07 -4.69
CA GLU A 269 -23.38 -1.71 -3.46
C GLU A 269 -24.49 -2.71 -3.13
N TRP A 270 -25.32 -3.01 -4.14
CA TRP A 270 -26.41 -3.98 -4.05
C TRP A 270 -25.95 -5.44 -4.06
N GLY A 271 -24.65 -5.69 -4.28
CA GLY A 271 -24.06 -7.03 -4.30
C GLY A 271 -24.30 -7.80 -2.99
N VAL A 272 -24.49 -7.08 -1.89
CA VAL A 272 -24.73 -7.65 -0.55
C VAL A 272 -26.10 -8.29 -0.37
N TYR A 273 -27.03 -8.11 -1.32
CA TYR A 273 -28.38 -8.66 -1.26
C TYR A 273 -28.48 -9.98 -2.04
N GLY A 274 -29.18 -10.00 -3.18
CA GLY A 274 -29.44 -11.23 -3.95
C GLY A 274 -28.18 -11.92 -4.49
N ARG A 275 -27.09 -11.17 -4.68
CA ARG A 275 -25.78 -11.73 -5.04
C ARG A 275 -25.05 -12.33 -3.83
N ASN A 276 -25.40 -11.91 -2.61
CA ASN A 276 -24.76 -12.30 -1.36
C ASN A 276 -23.22 -12.21 -1.42
N TYR A 277 -22.71 -11.15 -2.06
CA TYR A 277 -21.30 -10.88 -2.23
C TYR A 277 -20.89 -9.67 -1.38
N HIS A 278 -19.97 -9.90 -0.46
CA HIS A 278 -19.51 -8.96 0.56
C HIS A 278 -18.03 -8.62 0.35
N VAL A 279 -17.56 -7.52 0.96
CA VAL A 279 -16.14 -7.13 0.90
C VAL A 279 -15.21 -8.25 1.42
N LYS A 280 -15.68 -9.05 2.40
CA LYS A 280 -14.95 -10.24 2.88
C LYS A 280 -14.65 -11.24 1.78
N ASN A 281 -15.48 -11.34 0.74
CA ASN A 281 -15.26 -12.28 -0.34
C ASN A 281 -13.98 -11.98 -1.12
N LEU A 282 -13.55 -10.71 -1.21
CA LEU A 282 -12.25 -10.36 -1.79
C LEU A 282 -11.08 -10.95 -1.01
N VAL A 283 -11.22 -11.10 0.30
CA VAL A 283 -10.20 -11.71 1.17
C VAL A 283 -10.23 -13.23 1.02
N THR A 284 -11.41 -13.84 1.12
CA THR A 284 -11.53 -15.31 1.08
C THR A 284 -11.21 -15.89 -0.29
N SER A 285 -11.41 -15.12 -1.36
CA SER A 285 -11.01 -15.52 -2.71
C SER A 285 -9.52 -15.32 -3.00
N GLY A 286 -8.81 -14.58 -2.14
CA GLY A 286 -7.45 -14.12 -2.42
C GLY A 286 -7.37 -13.05 -3.51
N SER A 287 -8.48 -12.38 -3.85
CA SER A 287 -8.49 -11.29 -4.82
C SER A 287 -7.85 -10.00 -4.26
N ALA A 288 -7.97 -9.75 -2.95
CA ALA A 288 -7.44 -8.55 -2.31
C ALA A 288 -5.91 -8.40 -2.45
N GLU A 289 -5.18 -9.52 -2.52
CA GLU A 289 -3.71 -9.52 -2.72
C GLU A 289 -3.29 -9.19 -4.16
N LYS A 290 -4.23 -9.24 -5.11
CA LYS A 290 -3.97 -9.25 -6.55
C LYS A 290 -4.48 -8.00 -7.27
N ILE A 291 -5.30 -7.20 -6.59
CA ILE A 291 -5.84 -5.94 -7.11
C ILE A 291 -5.07 -4.77 -6.52
N THR A 292 -5.07 -3.67 -7.27
CA THR A 292 -4.52 -2.39 -6.80
C THR A 292 -5.62 -1.40 -6.43
N HIS A 293 -6.77 -1.46 -7.11
CA HIS A 293 -7.86 -0.50 -6.93
C HIS A 293 -9.24 -1.17 -6.85
N ILE A 294 -10.15 -0.52 -6.14
CA ILE A 294 -11.58 -0.86 -6.12
C ILE A 294 -12.37 0.38 -6.52
N ASN A 295 -13.30 0.23 -7.46
CA ASN A 295 -14.39 1.19 -7.64
C ASN A 295 -15.62 0.69 -6.87
N TYR A 296 -16.05 1.44 -5.86
CA TYR A 296 -17.30 1.18 -5.15
C TYR A 296 -18.46 1.79 -5.93
N SER A 297 -19.38 0.93 -6.39
CA SER A 297 -20.43 1.28 -7.34
C SER A 297 -21.83 1.09 -6.77
N PHE A 298 -22.72 2.06 -6.76
CA PHE A 298 -22.55 3.42 -7.25
C PHE A 298 -23.01 4.42 -6.19
N GLY A 299 -22.44 5.61 -6.24
CA GLY A 299 -23.12 6.81 -5.79
C GLY A 299 -24.02 7.34 -6.91
N ASN A 300 -25.06 8.09 -6.56
CA ASN A 300 -26.03 8.63 -7.50
C ASN A 300 -25.72 10.09 -7.84
N VAL A 301 -26.09 10.54 -9.03
CA VAL A 301 -26.04 11.95 -9.45
C VAL A 301 -27.48 12.46 -9.53
N GLN A 302 -27.85 13.39 -8.65
CA GLN A 302 -29.21 13.94 -8.61
C GLN A 302 -29.19 15.44 -8.32
N GLY A 303 -30.01 16.21 -9.05
CA GLY A 303 -30.14 17.65 -8.83
C GLY A 303 -28.82 18.41 -8.93
N GLY A 304 -27.93 17.96 -9.81
CA GLY A 304 -26.58 18.50 -9.99
C GLY A 304 -25.60 18.23 -8.85
N LYS A 305 -25.84 17.18 -8.05
CA LYS A 305 -25.01 16.79 -6.90
C LYS A 305 -24.71 15.29 -6.88
N CYS A 306 -23.59 14.92 -6.28
CA CYS A 306 -23.35 13.55 -5.84
C CYS A 306 -24.20 13.25 -4.60
N THR A 307 -24.76 12.04 -4.54
CA THR A 307 -25.67 11.59 -3.48
C THR A 307 -25.44 10.10 -3.18
N ILE A 308 -25.84 9.66 -1.99
CA ILE A 308 -25.84 8.24 -1.63
C ILE A 308 -26.85 7.48 -2.49
N GLY A 309 -26.47 6.30 -3.00
CA GLY A 309 -27.39 5.37 -3.66
C GLY A 309 -28.31 4.70 -2.64
N ASP A 310 -27.77 3.72 -1.91
CA ASP A 310 -28.43 2.98 -0.84
C ASP A 310 -27.64 3.13 0.48
N SER A 311 -28.15 3.96 1.37
CA SER A 311 -27.52 4.20 2.69
C SER A 311 -27.45 2.94 3.54
N PHE A 312 -28.40 2.01 3.38
CA PHE A 312 -28.41 0.80 4.18
C PHE A 312 -27.23 -0.09 3.81
N ALA A 313 -27.04 -0.39 2.53
CA ALA A 313 -25.88 -1.15 2.08
C ALA A 313 -24.57 -0.39 2.34
N ALA A 314 -24.52 0.92 2.07
CA ALA A 314 -23.33 1.74 2.19
C ALA A 314 -22.78 1.79 3.63
N TYR A 315 -23.61 2.16 4.61
CA TYR A 315 -23.12 2.46 5.95
C TYR A 315 -24.01 2.01 7.14
N ASP A 316 -25.23 1.50 6.94
CA ASP A 316 -26.06 1.07 8.09
C ASP A 316 -26.09 -0.45 8.32
N LYS A 317 -25.95 -1.28 7.27
CA LYS A 317 -26.05 -2.76 7.35
C LYS A 317 -25.00 -3.28 8.33
N ALA A 318 -25.46 -3.94 9.39
CA ALA A 318 -24.56 -4.62 10.33
C ALA A 318 -23.99 -5.91 9.72
N TYR A 319 -22.72 -6.17 10.03
CA TYR A 319 -22.03 -7.40 9.71
C TYR A 319 -21.75 -8.21 10.98
N THR A 320 -22.05 -9.50 10.93
CA THR A 320 -21.59 -10.45 11.96
C THR A 320 -20.08 -10.66 11.86
N ALA A 321 -19.47 -11.27 12.88
CA ALA A 321 -18.07 -11.68 12.86
C ALA A 321 -17.76 -12.59 11.65
N ALA A 322 -18.70 -13.47 11.29
CA ALA A 322 -18.55 -14.38 10.16
C ALA A 322 -18.57 -13.66 8.81
N GLU A 323 -19.32 -12.56 8.67
CA GLU A 323 -19.38 -11.79 7.42
C GLU A 323 -18.32 -10.68 7.35
N SER A 324 -17.76 -10.25 8.49
CA SER A 324 -16.82 -9.13 8.52
C SER A 324 -15.40 -9.50 8.08
N VAL A 325 -14.73 -8.56 7.42
CA VAL A 325 -13.38 -8.68 6.85
C VAL A 325 -12.32 -9.05 7.89
N ASP A 326 -12.40 -8.46 9.08
CA ASP A 326 -11.44 -8.66 10.18
C ASP A 326 -11.90 -9.73 11.19
N GLY A 327 -13.08 -10.35 10.97
CA GLY A 327 -13.66 -11.31 11.90
C GLY A 327 -14.34 -10.68 13.12
N VAL A 328 -14.51 -9.37 13.17
CA VAL A 328 -15.14 -8.65 14.30
C VAL A 328 -16.54 -8.18 13.89
N ALA A 329 -17.55 -8.56 14.67
CA ALA A 329 -18.93 -8.12 14.43
C ALA A 329 -19.08 -6.62 14.66
N ASP A 330 -19.94 -5.98 13.87
CA ASP A 330 -20.33 -4.60 14.11
C ASP A 330 -21.20 -4.48 15.37
N THR A 331 -21.04 -3.40 16.13
CA THR A 331 -21.91 -3.06 17.26
C THR A 331 -23.05 -2.14 16.82
N TRP A 332 -24.11 -2.10 17.61
CA TRP A 332 -25.30 -1.29 17.30
C TRP A 332 -25.03 0.22 17.44
N ASP A 333 -24.06 0.62 18.25
CA ASP A 333 -23.70 2.00 18.59
C ASP A 333 -22.49 2.55 17.80
N GLN A 334 -21.81 1.74 16.99
CA GLN A 334 -20.69 2.23 16.20
C GLN A 334 -21.14 3.20 15.08
N PRO A 335 -20.35 4.24 14.78
CA PRO A 335 -20.77 5.32 13.88
C PRO A 335 -20.77 4.95 12.39
N LEU A 336 -20.10 3.86 11.99
CA LEU A 336 -20.05 3.38 10.60
C LEU A 336 -20.18 1.87 10.55
N ARG A 337 -21.11 1.36 9.73
CA ARG A 337 -21.25 -0.07 9.36
C ARG A 337 -21.24 -0.20 7.84
N GLY A 338 -21.97 -1.17 7.30
CA GLY A 338 -22.15 -1.34 5.86
C GLY A 338 -20.86 -1.62 5.11
N ASN A 339 -20.94 -1.48 3.79
CA ASN A 339 -19.81 -1.68 2.89
C ASN A 339 -18.64 -0.75 3.23
N PHE A 340 -18.89 0.49 3.67
CA PHE A 340 -17.83 1.45 3.97
C PHE A 340 -16.99 1.01 5.15
N ASN A 341 -17.60 0.50 6.23
CA ASN A 341 -16.83 -0.06 7.33
C ASN A 341 -16.06 -1.31 6.91
N GLN A 342 -16.63 -2.15 6.04
CA GLN A 342 -15.90 -3.33 5.55
C GLN A 342 -14.75 -2.96 4.62
N LEU A 343 -14.88 -1.91 3.79
CA LEU A 343 -13.79 -1.36 2.97
C LEU A 343 -12.69 -0.73 3.83
N ARG A 344 -13.04 -0.02 4.91
CA ARG A 344 -12.08 0.46 5.91
C ARG A 344 -11.25 -0.71 6.49
N LYS A 345 -11.93 -1.76 6.93
CA LYS A 345 -11.29 -2.98 7.44
C LYS A 345 -10.42 -3.66 6.38
N LEU A 346 -10.85 -3.66 5.11
CA LEU A 346 -10.07 -4.17 4.00
C LEU A 346 -8.78 -3.37 3.81
N LYS A 347 -8.84 -2.04 3.78
CA LYS A 347 -7.65 -1.17 3.66
C LYS A 347 -6.69 -1.36 4.83
N ALA A 348 -7.21 -1.54 6.05
CA ALA A 348 -6.37 -1.84 7.21
C ALA A 348 -5.60 -3.17 7.05
N LYS A 349 -6.21 -4.17 6.40
CA LYS A 349 -5.59 -5.48 6.13
C LYS A 349 -4.69 -5.48 4.88
N TYR A 350 -5.02 -4.66 3.89
CA TYR A 350 -4.38 -4.56 2.58
C TYR A 350 -4.13 -3.08 2.23
N PRO A 351 -3.12 -2.45 2.85
CA PRO A 351 -2.90 -1.01 2.74
C PRO A 351 -2.46 -0.53 1.35
N HIS A 352 -2.11 -1.45 0.45
CA HIS A 352 -1.79 -1.16 -0.94
C HIS A 352 -3.05 -0.88 -1.79
N ILE A 353 -4.24 -1.32 -1.36
CA ILE A 353 -5.48 -1.14 -2.11
C ILE A 353 -5.96 0.30 -1.98
N LYS A 354 -6.27 0.91 -3.12
CA LYS A 354 -6.93 2.20 -3.25
C LYS A 354 -8.42 2.02 -3.56
N VAL A 355 -9.28 2.84 -2.97
CA VAL A 355 -10.73 2.75 -3.16
C VAL A 355 -11.26 4.05 -3.71
N LEU A 356 -11.88 4.05 -4.88
CA LEU A 356 -12.60 5.20 -5.41
C LEU A 356 -14.10 4.97 -5.30
N TRP A 357 -14.85 6.03 -5.09
CA TRP A 357 -16.31 5.98 -5.18
C TRP A 357 -16.75 6.33 -6.59
N SER A 358 -17.39 5.39 -7.28
CA SER A 358 -17.89 5.60 -8.64
C SER A 358 -19.31 6.16 -8.62
N PHE A 359 -19.55 7.25 -9.35
CA PHE A 359 -20.85 7.91 -9.44
C PHE A 359 -21.43 7.79 -10.85
N GLY A 360 -22.70 7.39 -10.93
CA GLY A 360 -23.43 7.23 -12.19
C GLY A 360 -23.71 5.77 -12.53
N GLY A 361 -23.07 5.27 -13.59
CA GLY A 361 -23.40 4.02 -14.25
C GLY A 361 -24.68 4.13 -15.07
N TRP A 362 -25.09 3.02 -15.68
CA TRP A 362 -26.19 2.96 -16.64
C TRP A 362 -27.49 3.65 -16.18
N THR A 363 -27.92 3.44 -14.93
CA THR A 363 -29.23 3.90 -14.44
C THR A 363 -29.21 5.34 -13.91
N TRP A 364 -28.08 5.83 -13.39
CA TRP A 364 -28.01 7.13 -12.73
C TRP A 364 -27.27 8.20 -13.54
N SER A 365 -26.84 7.87 -14.76
CA SER A 365 -26.17 8.80 -15.66
C SER A 365 -27.02 9.99 -16.13
N GLY A 366 -28.35 9.89 -16.07
CA GLY A 366 -29.25 11.00 -16.45
C GLY A 366 -29.06 12.26 -15.59
N GLY A 367 -28.51 12.14 -14.38
CA GLY A 367 -28.23 13.28 -13.51
C GLY A 367 -27.05 14.14 -13.95
N PHE A 368 -26.14 13.62 -14.78
CA PHE A 368 -24.97 14.39 -15.23
C PHE A 368 -25.35 15.61 -16.07
N THR A 369 -26.45 15.54 -16.83
CA THR A 369 -26.95 16.69 -17.62
C THR A 369 -27.26 17.90 -16.74
N ASP A 370 -27.75 17.70 -15.50
CA ASP A 370 -27.92 18.79 -14.53
C ASP A 370 -26.59 19.15 -13.85
N ALA A 371 -25.74 18.17 -13.55
CA ALA A 371 -24.45 18.37 -12.91
C ALA A 371 -23.53 19.29 -13.70
N VAL A 372 -23.45 19.11 -15.02
CA VAL A 372 -22.55 19.90 -15.88
C VAL A 372 -23.02 21.33 -16.13
N LYS A 373 -24.23 21.71 -15.69
CA LYS A 373 -24.68 23.12 -15.70
C LYS A 373 -23.91 23.97 -14.70
N ASN A 374 -23.41 23.37 -13.62
CA ASN A 374 -22.53 24.03 -12.66
C ASN A 374 -21.42 23.07 -12.18
N PRO A 375 -20.37 22.87 -12.98
CA PRO A 375 -19.28 21.94 -12.69
C PRO A 375 -18.62 22.14 -11.32
N ALA A 376 -18.43 23.39 -10.89
CA ALA A 376 -17.79 23.71 -9.61
C ALA A 376 -18.66 23.29 -8.42
N ALA A 377 -19.97 23.58 -8.48
CA ALA A 377 -20.90 23.16 -7.42
C ALA A 377 -21.05 21.63 -7.36
N PHE A 378 -21.10 20.98 -8.54
CA PHE A 378 -21.12 19.53 -8.60
C PHE A 378 -19.87 18.92 -8.00
N ALA A 379 -18.67 19.35 -8.43
CA ALA A 379 -17.40 18.87 -7.90
C ALA A 379 -17.30 19.05 -6.38
N LYS A 380 -17.69 20.23 -5.86
CA LYS A 380 -17.74 20.46 -4.42
C LYS A 380 -18.67 19.49 -3.71
N SER A 381 -19.88 19.25 -4.25
CA SER A 381 -20.83 18.31 -3.63
C SER A 381 -20.31 16.88 -3.56
N CYS A 382 -19.57 16.46 -4.59
CA CYS A 382 -18.95 15.14 -4.64
C CYS A 382 -17.80 15.02 -3.64
N HIS A 383 -16.92 16.01 -3.61
CA HIS A 383 -15.84 16.05 -2.64
C HIS A 383 -16.37 16.07 -1.20
N ASP A 384 -17.34 16.94 -0.88
CA ASP A 384 -17.94 17.00 0.46
C ASP A 384 -18.55 15.65 0.90
N LEU A 385 -19.08 14.86 -0.05
CA LEU A 385 -19.65 13.54 0.22
C LEU A 385 -18.59 12.45 0.38
N VAL A 386 -17.57 12.43 -0.49
CA VAL A 386 -16.45 11.48 -0.44
C VAL A 386 -15.63 11.68 0.84
N GLU A 387 -15.41 12.94 1.24
CA GLU A 387 -14.65 13.35 2.43
C GLU A 387 -15.52 13.55 3.68
N ASP A 388 -16.73 12.97 3.73
CA ASP A 388 -17.56 13.03 4.94
C ASP A 388 -16.75 12.45 6.12
N PRO A 389 -16.66 13.14 7.27
CA PRO A 389 -15.83 12.71 8.40
C PRO A 389 -16.13 11.30 8.94
N ARG A 390 -17.30 10.74 8.64
CA ARG A 390 -17.65 9.36 9.02
C ARG A 390 -16.86 8.31 8.23
N TRP A 391 -16.35 8.63 7.04
CA TRP A 391 -15.66 7.70 6.13
C TRP A 391 -14.56 8.34 5.27
N ALA A 392 -14.07 9.53 5.59
CA ALA A 392 -12.98 10.20 4.85
C ALA A 392 -11.70 9.36 4.73
N ASP A 393 -11.48 8.37 5.60
CA ASP A 393 -10.36 7.43 5.52
C ASP A 393 -10.56 6.27 4.53
N VAL A 394 -11.79 6.09 4.02
CA VAL A 394 -12.16 4.98 3.15
C VAL A 394 -11.74 5.24 1.71
N PHE A 395 -12.06 6.40 1.16
CA PHE A 395 -11.88 6.69 -0.26
C PHE A 395 -10.54 7.41 -0.52
N ASP A 396 -9.92 7.09 -1.64
CA ASP A 396 -8.68 7.69 -2.16
C ASP A 396 -8.97 8.55 -3.42
N GLY A 397 -10.25 8.80 -3.71
CA GLY A 397 -10.69 9.57 -4.86
C GLY A 397 -12.08 9.22 -5.36
N ILE A 398 -12.36 9.67 -6.59
CA ILE A 398 -13.66 9.58 -7.26
C ILE A 398 -13.53 9.00 -8.67
N ASP A 399 -14.51 8.20 -9.07
CA ASP A 399 -14.70 7.74 -10.44
C ASP A 399 -16.01 8.30 -11.01
N LEU A 400 -15.96 8.81 -12.24
CA LEU A 400 -17.13 9.35 -12.94
C LEU A 400 -17.56 8.38 -14.04
N ASP A 401 -18.69 7.73 -13.85
CA ASP A 401 -19.24 6.78 -14.81
C ASP A 401 -20.47 7.40 -15.50
N TRP A 402 -20.21 8.34 -16.40
CA TRP A 402 -21.23 9.03 -17.18
C TRP A 402 -21.49 8.28 -18.49
N GLU A 403 -22.67 7.68 -18.59
CA GLU A 403 -23.14 6.91 -19.74
C GLU A 403 -24.29 7.61 -20.50
N TYR A 404 -24.03 8.49 -21.48
CA TYR A 404 -22.73 8.93 -21.99
C TYR A 404 -22.69 10.44 -22.26
N PRO A 405 -21.54 11.12 -22.08
CA PRO A 405 -21.42 12.55 -22.34
C PRO A 405 -21.74 12.90 -23.79
N ASN A 406 -22.66 13.83 -23.99
CA ASN A 406 -23.11 14.33 -25.28
C ASN A 406 -23.58 13.23 -26.27
N ALA A 407 -24.08 12.10 -25.73
CA ALA A 407 -24.61 10.99 -26.50
C ALA A 407 -25.72 10.24 -25.74
N CYS A 408 -26.37 9.28 -26.39
CA CYS A 408 -27.40 8.46 -25.77
C CYS A 408 -26.86 7.21 -25.07
N GLY A 409 -27.20 7.08 -23.78
CA GLY A 409 -27.19 5.83 -23.01
C GLY A 409 -28.63 5.40 -22.73
N LEU A 410 -28.98 5.17 -21.46
CA LEU A 410 -30.38 5.01 -21.03
C LEU A 410 -31.20 6.30 -21.26
N SER A 411 -30.55 7.45 -21.04
CA SER A 411 -31.03 8.78 -21.41
C SER A 411 -30.04 9.42 -22.38
N CYS A 412 -30.54 10.33 -23.23
CA CYS A 412 -29.68 11.14 -24.10
C CYS A 412 -29.16 12.38 -23.37
N ASP A 413 -27.87 12.62 -23.47
CA ASP A 413 -27.26 13.90 -23.12
C ASP A 413 -26.95 14.73 -24.37
N SER A 414 -27.12 16.05 -24.25
CA SER A 414 -26.80 17.03 -25.29
C SER A 414 -26.05 18.23 -24.72
N SER A 415 -25.26 18.02 -23.67
CA SER A 415 -24.55 19.09 -22.96
C SER A 415 -23.38 19.68 -23.75
N GLY A 416 -23.07 19.11 -24.92
CA GLY A 416 -22.02 19.55 -25.83
C GLY A 416 -20.67 18.87 -25.56
N PRO A 417 -19.78 18.85 -26.57
CA PRO A 417 -18.55 18.06 -26.52
C PRO A 417 -17.55 18.53 -25.44
N ALA A 418 -17.64 19.78 -24.99
CA ALA A 418 -16.78 20.33 -23.96
C ALA A 418 -17.24 20.01 -22.52
N ALA A 419 -18.47 19.50 -22.33
CA ALA A 419 -19.07 19.32 -21.00
C ALA A 419 -18.24 18.40 -20.10
N LEU A 420 -17.77 17.27 -20.64
CA LEU A 420 -16.90 16.33 -19.92
C LEU A 420 -15.63 17.01 -19.43
N LYS A 421 -14.94 17.74 -20.32
CA LYS A 421 -13.70 18.46 -20.00
C LYS A 421 -13.92 19.50 -18.91
N ASN A 422 -14.96 20.32 -19.02
CA ASN A 422 -15.27 21.36 -18.04
C ASN A 422 -15.62 20.76 -16.67
N MET A 423 -16.37 19.64 -16.67
CA MET A 423 -16.68 18.88 -15.45
C MET A 423 -15.41 18.36 -14.78
N VAL A 424 -14.55 17.65 -15.49
CA VAL A 424 -13.36 17.06 -14.88
C VAL A 424 -12.33 18.12 -14.48
N GLN A 425 -12.26 19.26 -15.18
CA GLN A 425 -11.42 20.37 -14.76
C GLN A 425 -11.84 20.89 -13.37
N ALA A 426 -13.14 21.03 -13.12
CA ALA A 426 -13.66 21.40 -11.81
C ALA A 426 -13.42 20.30 -10.75
N MET A 427 -13.57 19.03 -11.12
CA MET A 427 -13.26 17.90 -10.24
C MET A 427 -11.78 17.91 -9.84
N ARG A 428 -10.85 18.02 -10.78
CA ARG A 428 -9.42 18.08 -10.48
C ARG A 428 -9.07 19.29 -9.60
N ALA A 429 -9.69 20.44 -9.84
CA ALA A 429 -9.49 21.62 -8.98
C ALA A 429 -9.96 21.39 -7.54
N GLN A 430 -11.01 20.60 -7.34
CA GLN A 430 -11.59 20.31 -6.03
C GLN A 430 -10.87 19.17 -5.29
N PHE A 431 -10.54 18.09 -5.99
CA PHE A 431 -9.91 16.87 -5.43
C PHE A 431 -8.38 16.96 -5.36
N GLY A 432 -7.76 17.96 -6.00
CA GLY A 432 -6.32 18.19 -5.90
C GLY A 432 -5.50 16.98 -6.35
N THR A 433 -4.78 16.37 -5.41
CA THR A 433 -3.92 15.20 -5.64
C THR A 433 -4.64 13.86 -5.55
N ASP A 434 -5.89 13.83 -5.08
CA ASP A 434 -6.65 12.59 -4.98
C ASP A 434 -7.01 12.06 -6.36
N LEU A 435 -7.35 10.76 -6.43
CA LEU A 435 -7.61 10.12 -7.70
C LEU A 435 -8.91 10.67 -8.32
N VAL A 436 -8.85 11.00 -9.60
CA VAL A 436 -10.03 11.35 -10.41
C VAL A 436 -9.98 10.50 -11.67
N THR A 437 -10.91 9.57 -11.80
CA THR A 437 -10.98 8.62 -12.94
C THR A 437 -12.34 8.68 -13.61
N ALA A 438 -12.48 8.03 -14.75
CA ALA A 438 -13.79 7.86 -15.38
C ALA A 438 -13.90 6.53 -16.12
N ALA A 439 -15.07 5.90 -16.00
CA ALA A 439 -15.50 4.89 -16.96
C ALA A 439 -16.05 5.56 -18.21
N ILE A 440 -15.62 5.06 -19.38
CA ILE A 440 -15.99 5.64 -20.67
C ILE A 440 -16.38 4.55 -21.66
N THR A 441 -17.20 4.94 -22.64
CA THR A 441 -17.61 4.08 -23.76
C THR A 441 -16.43 3.51 -24.56
N ALA A 442 -16.65 2.36 -25.20
CA ALA A 442 -15.77 1.79 -26.20
C ALA A 442 -16.31 1.89 -27.65
N ASP A 443 -17.36 2.69 -27.89
CA ASP A 443 -17.89 2.88 -29.24
C ASP A 443 -16.95 3.71 -30.11
N ALA A 444 -16.15 2.99 -30.90
CA ALA A 444 -15.17 3.54 -31.80
C ALA A 444 -15.68 3.83 -33.22
N SER A 445 -16.97 3.57 -33.50
CA SER A 445 -17.53 3.80 -34.83
C SER A 445 -17.39 5.25 -35.27
N SER A 446 -17.33 5.51 -36.58
CA SER A 446 -17.25 6.87 -37.12
C SER A 446 -18.49 7.69 -36.70
N GLY A 447 -18.29 8.79 -35.96
CA GLY A 447 -19.38 9.56 -35.38
C GLY A 447 -20.02 8.92 -34.14
N GLY A 448 -19.45 7.84 -33.63
CA GLY A 448 -19.87 7.15 -32.42
C GLY A 448 -19.53 7.91 -31.14
N LYS A 449 -19.81 7.29 -29.98
CA LYS A 449 -19.75 7.98 -28.68
C LYS A 449 -18.34 8.48 -28.30
N LEU A 450 -17.26 7.86 -28.79
CA LEU A 450 -15.90 8.38 -28.61
C LEU A 450 -15.61 9.67 -29.39
N ASP A 451 -16.41 10.01 -30.40
CA ASP A 451 -16.33 11.29 -31.12
C ASP A 451 -17.22 12.38 -30.50
N ALA A 452 -18.18 11.99 -29.65
CA ALA A 452 -19.20 12.90 -29.13
C ALA A 452 -18.68 13.88 -28.06
N ALA A 453 -17.56 13.58 -27.39
CA ALA A 453 -16.99 14.39 -26.31
C ALA A 453 -15.47 14.59 -26.45
N ASP A 454 -14.94 15.66 -25.84
CA ASP A 454 -13.52 15.99 -25.82
C ASP A 454 -12.74 15.13 -24.80
N TYR A 455 -12.65 13.82 -25.05
CA TYR A 455 -11.90 12.88 -24.21
C TYR A 455 -10.40 13.21 -24.14
N ALA A 456 -9.83 13.75 -25.23
CA ALA A 456 -8.42 14.12 -25.29
C ALA A 456 -8.12 15.33 -24.40
N GLY A 457 -8.94 16.38 -24.50
CA GLY A 457 -8.84 17.55 -23.64
C GLY A 457 -9.16 17.23 -22.19
N ALA A 458 -10.10 16.33 -21.91
CA ALA A 458 -10.42 15.87 -20.55
C ALA A 458 -9.31 15.00 -19.92
N ALA A 459 -8.56 14.24 -20.73
CA ALA A 459 -7.55 13.29 -20.25
C ALA A 459 -6.45 13.93 -19.40
N GLN A 460 -6.19 15.23 -19.54
CA GLN A 460 -5.18 15.93 -18.72
C GLN A 460 -5.60 16.06 -17.24
N TYR A 461 -6.90 16.03 -16.94
CA TYR A 461 -7.44 16.19 -15.59
C TYR A 461 -7.78 14.86 -14.91
N PHE A 462 -7.99 13.79 -15.69
CA PHE A 462 -8.11 12.43 -15.18
C PHE A 462 -6.76 11.78 -14.92
N ASP A 463 -6.69 10.90 -13.92
CA ASP A 463 -5.56 10.00 -13.71
C ASP A 463 -5.53 8.92 -14.81
N TRP A 464 -6.68 8.30 -15.09
CA TRP A 464 -6.89 7.37 -16.20
C TRP A 464 -8.38 7.22 -16.56
N TYR A 465 -8.62 6.52 -17.67
CA TYR A 465 -9.92 6.06 -18.12
C TYR A 465 -10.06 4.53 -17.99
N ASN A 466 -11.19 4.09 -17.43
CA ASN A 466 -11.67 2.72 -17.48
C ASN A 466 -12.47 2.56 -18.80
N VAL A 467 -11.82 2.12 -19.89
CA VAL A 467 -12.49 1.99 -21.20
C VAL A 467 -13.33 0.71 -21.21
N MET A 468 -14.65 0.84 -21.22
CA MET A 468 -15.61 -0.28 -21.12
C MET A 468 -15.63 -1.13 -22.40
N THR A 469 -14.53 -1.86 -22.66
CA THR A 469 -14.31 -2.72 -23.83
C THR A 469 -15.02 -4.08 -23.70
N TYR A 470 -16.26 -4.01 -23.26
CA TYR A 470 -17.23 -5.09 -23.17
C TYR A 470 -18.59 -4.51 -23.60
N ASP A 471 -19.61 -5.36 -23.65
CA ASP A 471 -20.97 -4.98 -24.06
C ASP A 471 -21.07 -4.43 -25.49
N PHE A 472 -20.17 -4.87 -26.37
CA PHE A 472 -20.25 -4.58 -27.79
C PHE A 472 -21.53 -5.18 -28.42
N PHE A 473 -21.92 -6.38 -27.98
CA PHE A 473 -23.09 -7.10 -28.50
C PHE A 473 -23.83 -7.79 -27.37
N GLY A 474 -25.16 -7.92 -27.48
CA GLY A 474 -25.99 -8.47 -26.42
C GLY A 474 -27.44 -8.62 -26.84
N ALA A 475 -28.24 -9.25 -25.97
CA ALA A 475 -29.62 -9.62 -26.28
C ALA A 475 -30.62 -8.46 -26.39
N TRP A 476 -30.17 -7.20 -26.26
CA TRP A 476 -30.93 -6.05 -26.75
C TRP A 476 -31.22 -6.19 -28.26
N ASP A 477 -30.28 -6.78 -29.02
CA ASP A 477 -30.51 -7.26 -30.38
C ASP A 477 -31.13 -8.66 -30.30
N LYS A 478 -32.44 -8.70 -30.00
CA LYS A 478 -33.17 -9.93 -29.62
C LYS A 478 -33.06 -11.07 -30.62
N THR A 479 -32.97 -10.75 -31.91
CA THR A 479 -32.89 -11.73 -33.01
C THR A 479 -31.46 -12.08 -33.41
N GLY A 480 -30.47 -11.60 -32.66
CA GLY A 480 -29.07 -11.66 -33.03
C GLY A 480 -28.70 -10.63 -34.11
N PRO A 481 -27.61 -10.85 -34.86
CA PRO A 481 -26.76 -12.04 -34.84
C PRO A 481 -26.05 -12.24 -33.49
N THR A 482 -25.80 -13.50 -33.09
CA THR A 482 -24.94 -13.81 -31.94
C THR A 482 -23.53 -13.29 -32.20
N ALA A 483 -22.95 -12.60 -31.23
CA ALA A 483 -21.61 -12.02 -31.38
C ALA A 483 -20.91 -11.87 -30.01
N PRO A 484 -19.56 -11.98 -29.96
CA PRO A 484 -18.83 -11.86 -28.71
C PRO A 484 -18.88 -10.45 -28.13
N HIS A 485 -19.40 -10.29 -26.91
CA HIS A 485 -19.61 -8.98 -26.31
C HIS A 485 -18.34 -8.25 -25.88
N SER A 486 -17.20 -8.94 -25.77
CA SER A 486 -15.93 -8.36 -25.28
C SER A 486 -14.76 -8.60 -26.23
N ALA A 487 -14.99 -8.71 -27.55
CA ALA A 487 -13.94 -9.01 -28.51
C ALA A 487 -12.72 -8.08 -28.35
N LEU A 488 -11.50 -8.64 -28.35
CA LEU A 488 -10.26 -7.89 -28.38
C LEU A 488 -10.02 -7.30 -29.78
N ASN A 489 -10.12 -8.15 -30.80
CA ASN A 489 -9.84 -7.83 -32.20
C ASN A 489 -11.08 -8.04 -33.08
N SER A 490 -11.05 -7.40 -34.25
CA SER A 490 -12.01 -7.70 -35.32
C SER A 490 -11.93 -9.17 -35.75
N TYR A 491 -13.01 -9.67 -36.34
CA TYR A 491 -13.11 -11.03 -36.87
C TYR A 491 -14.08 -11.06 -38.07
N SER A 492 -13.93 -12.08 -38.91
CA SER A 492 -14.82 -12.27 -40.07
C SER A 492 -16.27 -12.41 -39.62
N GLY A 493 -17.16 -11.57 -40.13
CA GLY A 493 -18.58 -11.58 -39.78
C GLY A 493 -18.96 -10.80 -38.52
N ILE A 494 -18.05 -9.98 -37.97
CA ILE A 494 -18.41 -9.07 -36.88
C ILE A 494 -19.54 -8.11 -37.30
N PRO A 495 -20.64 -7.97 -36.53
CA PRO A 495 -21.80 -7.19 -36.97
C PRO A 495 -21.52 -5.68 -37.09
N LYS A 496 -20.62 -5.15 -36.27
CA LYS A 496 -20.18 -3.75 -36.28
C LYS A 496 -18.65 -3.73 -36.28
N ALA A 497 -18.05 -3.21 -37.35
CA ALA A 497 -16.62 -3.33 -37.61
C ALA A 497 -15.73 -2.82 -36.47
N ASP A 498 -16.10 -1.71 -35.85
CA ASP A 498 -15.30 -1.02 -34.82
C ASP A 498 -15.71 -1.38 -33.38
N PHE A 499 -16.58 -2.38 -33.20
CA PHE A 499 -17.07 -2.81 -31.88
C PHE A 499 -16.18 -3.93 -31.33
N HIS A 500 -14.91 -3.58 -31.10
CA HIS A 500 -13.93 -4.42 -30.41
C HIS A 500 -12.88 -3.55 -29.70
N SER A 501 -12.21 -4.14 -28.71
CA SER A 501 -11.32 -3.44 -27.77
C SER A 501 -10.19 -2.68 -28.47
N ALA A 502 -9.53 -3.31 -29.46
CA ALA A 502 -8.42 -2.71 -30.18
C ALA A 502 -8.83 -1.43 -30.95
N ALA A 503 -10.05 -1.37 -31.50
CA ALA A 503 -10.54 -0.17 -32.20
C ALA A 503 -10.74 0.99 -31.22
N ALA A 504 -11.37 0.74 -30.06
CA ALA A 504 -11.57 1.75 -29.02
C ALA A 504 -10.26 2.35 -28.52
N ILE A 505 -9.30 1.49 -28.17
CA ILE A 505 -7.98 1.92 -27.69
C ILE A 505 -7.21 2.67 -28.79
N ALA A 506 -7.22 2.18 -30.03
CA ALA A 506 -6.58 2.85 -31.15
C ALA A 506 -7.18 4.24 -31.39
N LYS A 507 -8.51 4.37 -31.34
CA LYS A 507 -9.21 5.65 -31.53
C LYS A 507 -8.86 6.65 -30.45
N LEU A 508 -8.88 6.26 -29.17
CA LEU A 508 -8.50 7.14 -28.06
C LEU A 508 -7.04 7.62 -28.19
N LYS A 509 -6.12 6.71 -28.54
CA LYS A 509 -4.71 7.06 -28.82
C LYS A 509 -4.58 8.02 -30.00
N ALA A 510 -5.29 7.79 -31.09
CA ALA A 510 -5.31 8.67 -32.27
C ALA A 510 -5.87 10.06 -31.97
N LYS A 511 -6.81 10.16 -31.02
CA LYS A 511 -7.31 11.44 -30.51
C LYS A 511 -6.33 12.16 -29.56
N GLY A 512 -5.23 11.52 -29.17
CA GLY A 512 -4.18 12.11 -28.32
C GLY A 512 -4.24 11.71 -26.84
N VAL A 513 -5.08 10.74 -26.45
CA VAL A 513 -5.08 10.22 -25.08
C VAL A 513 -3.84 9.34 -24.85
N PRO A 514 -3.00 9.62 -23.84
CA PRO A 514 -1.83 8.81 -23.57
C PRO A 514 -2.20 7.35 -23.25
N ALA A 515 -1.50 6.39 -23.87
CA ALA A 515 -1.77 4.96 -23.65
C ALA A 515 -1.70 4.57 -22.16
N ALA A 516 -0.75 5.13 -21.41
CA ALA A 516 -0.60 4.91 -19.97
C ALA A 516 -1.79 5.39 -19.11
N LYS A 517 -2.72 6.17 -19.68
CA LYS A 517 -3.97 6.60 -19.05
C LYS A 517 -5.19 5.77 -19.47
N LEU A 518 -5.01 4.71 -20.25
CA LEU A 518 -6.09 3.84 -20.70
C LEU A 518 -6.00 2.50 -19.98
N LEU A 519 -7.09 2.05 -19.38
CA LEU A 519 -7.25 0.70 -18.86
C LEU A 519 -8.17 -0.12 -19.77
N LEU A 520 -7.76 -1.35 -20.05
CA LEU A 520 -8.58 -2.31 -20.80
C LEU A 520 -9.68 -2.89 -19.89
N GLY A 521 -10.93 -2.90 -20.35
CA GLY A 521 -12.07 -3.44 -19.59
C GLY A 521 -12.34 -4.92 -19.86
N ILE A 522 -12.64 -5.68 -18.81
CA ILE A 522 -13.00 -7.10 -18.86
C ILE A 522 -14.36 -7.31 -18.18
N GLY A 523 -15.27 -8.05 -18.84
CA GLY A 523 -16.53 -8.48 -18.22
C GLY A 523 -16.36 -9.83 -17.53
N PHE A 524 -16.60 -9.90 -16.21
CA PHE A 524 -16.65 -11.14 -15.41
C PHE A 524 -18.02 -11.84 -15.50
N TYR A 525 -18.67 -11.65 -16.64
CA TYR A 525 -19.97 -12.18 -17.00
C TYR A 525 -19.97 -12.44 -18.50
N GLY A 526 -20.97 -13.18 -18.98
CA GLY A 526 -21.24 -13.34 -20.39
C GLY A 526 -22.52 -12.65 -20.82
N ARG A 527 -22.60 -12.38 -22.12
CA ARG A 527 -23.86 -12.03 -22.79
C ARG A 527 -24.34 -13.16 -23.67
N GLY A 528 -25.65 -13.40 -23.68
CA GLY A 528 -26.19 -14.59 -24.34
C GLY A 528 -27.61 -14.48 -24.88
N TRP A 529 -27.87 -15.36 -25.86
CA TRP A 529 -29.12 -15.48 -26.58
C TRP A 529 -29.64 -16.92 -26.50
N THR A 530 -30.93 -17.11 -26.71
CA THR A 530 -31.56 -18.43 -26.84
C THR A 530 -32.24 -18.62 -28.20
N GLY A 531 -32.56 -19.87 -28.52
CA GLY A 531 -33.13 -20.26 -29.81
C GLY A 531 -32.16 -20.04 -30.96
N VAL A 532 -30.87 -20.23 -30.73
CA VAL A 532 -29.84 -19.88 -31.73
C VAL A 532 -29.75 -20.90 -32.85
N THR A 533 -29.44 -20.44 -34.06
CA THR A 533 -29.40 -21.30 -35.27
C THR A 533 -28.06 -21.97 -35.54
N GLN A 534 -26.97 -21.52 -34.91
CA GLN A 534 -25.62 -22.06 -35.11
C GLN A 534 -24.72 -21.85 -33.90
N ASP A 535 -23.63 -22.61 -33.86
CA ASP A 535 -22.64 -22.62 -32.79
C ASP A 535 -21.65 -21.46 -32.91
N ALA A 536 -21.14 -21.21 -34.12
CA ALA A 536 -20.25 -20.09 -34.40
C ALA A 536 -21.01 -18.75 -34.33
N PRO A 537 -20.33 -17.62 -34.01
CA PRO A 537 -20.94 -16.30 -34.10
C PRO A 537 -21.58 -16.02 -35.47
N GLY A 538 -22.61 -15.18 -35.49
CA GLY A 538 -23.37 -14.80 -36.69
C GLY A 538 -24.76 -15.44 -36.79
N GLY A 539 -25.12 -16.33 -35.85
CA GLY A 539 -26.42 -17.01 -35.85
C GLY A 539 -27.57 -16.10 -35.44
N THR A 540 -28.76 -16.35 -35.97
CA THR A 540 -29.99 -15.70 -35.48
C THR A 540 -30.42 -16.29 -34.15
N ALA A 541 -31.22 -15.56 -33.39
CA ALA A 541 -31.77 -15.95 -32.09
C ALA A 541 -33.27 -15.65 -31.99
N THR A 542 -33.93 -16.16 -30.96
CA THR A 542 -35.33 -15.85 -30.65
C THR A 542 -35.51 -14.95 -29.43
N GLY A 543 -34.43 -14.66 -28.69
CA GLY A 543 -34.46 -13.77 -27.53
C GLY A 543 -33.24 -13.92 -26.62
N PRO A 544 -33.26 -13.23 -25.46
CA PRO A 544 -32.21 -13.37 -24.44
C PRO A 544 -32.17 -14.78 -23.85
N ALA A 545 -30.97 -15.29 -23.59
CA ALA A 545 -30.82 -16.48 -22.77
C ALA A 545 -31.24 -16.20 -21.32
N THR A 546 -31.74 -17.21 -20.61
CA THR A 546 -32.04 -17.06 -19.18
C THR A 546 -30.75 -16.87 -18.39
N GLY A 547 -30.68 -15.79 -17.61
CA GLY A 547 -29.60 -15.53 -16.66
C GLY A 547 -30.12 -15.46 -15.23
N THR A 548 -29.24 -15.64 -14.26
CA THR A 548 -29.59 -15.70 -12.83
C THR A 548 -30.19 -14.39 -12.31
N TYR A 549 -29.63 -13.24 -12.70
CA TYR A 549 -30.06 -11.93 -12.22
C TYR A 549 -30.73 -11.08 -13.30
N GLU A 550 -30.35 -11.26 -14.57
CA GLU A 550 -30.88 -10.52 -15.70
C GLU A 550 -30.93 -11.41 -16.94
N ALA A 551 -31.99 -11.30 -17.73
CA ALA A 551 -32.09 -12.03 -18.98
C ALA A 551 -31.01 -11.57 -19.98
N GLY A 552 -30.25 -12.52 -20.51
CA GLY A 552 -29.16 -12.28 -21.46
C GLY A 552 -27.82 -11.96 -20.81
N ILE A 553 -27.71 -12.03 -19.47
CA ILE A 553 -26.46 -11.85 -18.72
C ILE A 553 -26.30 -12.99 -17.71
N GLU A 554 -25.13 -13.61 -17.65
CA GLU A 554 -24.84 -14.62 -16.62
C GLU A 554 -23.40 -14.52 -16.14
N ASP A 555 -23.18 -14.76 -14.84
CA ASP A 555 -21.86 -14.67 -14.21
C ASP A 555 -20.90 -15.73 -14.77
N TYR A 556 -19.62 -15.37 -14.90
CA TYR A 556 -18.59 -16.33 -15.34
C TYR A 556 -18.57 -17.59 -14.45
N LYS A 557 -18.67 -17.42 -13.13
CA LYS A 557 -18.67 -18.53 -12.16
C LYS A 557 -19.76 -19.58 -12.41
N VAL A 558 -20.85 -19.18 -13.06
CA VAL A 558 -21.95 -20.07 -13.48
C VAL A 558 -21.63 -20.65 -14.87
N LEU A 559 -21.35 -19.77 -15.84
CA LEU A 559 -21.13 -20.16 -17.24
C LEU A 559 -20.01 -21.16 -17.44
N LYS A 560 -18.91 -21.05 -16.68
CA LYS A 560 -17.78 -21.97 -16.79
C LYS A 560 -18.15 -23.44 -16.60
N ASN A 561 -19.26 -23.72 -15.89
CA ASN A 561 -19.76 -25.06 -15.64
C ASN A 561 -21.04 -25.36 -16.45
N SER A 562 -21.98 -24.41 -16.54
CA SER A 562 -23.27 -24.63 -17.20
C SER A 562 -23.20 -24.57 -18.72
N CYS A 563 -22.26 -23.79 -19.26
CA CYS A 563 -22.06 -23.61 -20.69
C CYS A 563 -20.56 -23.39 -21.02
N PRO A 564 -19.71 -24.41 -20.83
CA PRO A 564 -18.27 -24.27 -21.04
C PRO A 564 -17.92 -23.84 -22.47
N ALA A 565 -16.85 -23.05 -22.61
CA ALA A 565 -16.40 -22.52 -23.88
C ALA A 565 -16.14 -23.62 -24.90
N THR A 566 -16.76 -23.51 -26.08
CA THR A 566 -16.57 -24.44 -27.21
C THR A 566 -15.69 -23.86 -28.31
N GLY A 567 -15.38 -22.56 -28.25
CA GLY A 567 -14.49 -21.91 -29.19
C GLY A 567 -14.07 -20.50 -28.73
N THR A 568 -13.16 -19.91 -29.48
CA THR A 568 -12.73 -18.51 -29.32
C THR A 568 -12.74 -17.81 -30.67
N VAL A 569 -13.06 -16.51 -30.66
CA VAL A 569 -13.06 -15.65 -31.86
C VAL A 569 -12.83 -14.21 -31.44
N GLY A 570 -12.06 -13.46 -32.22
CA GLY A 570 -11.71 -12.07 -31.88
C GLY A 570 -11.01 -11.90 -30.53
N GLY A 571 -10.44 -12.96 -29.95
CA GLY A 571 -9.81 -12.93 -28.62
C GLY A 571 -10.77 -13.11 -27.43
N THR A 572 -12.03 -13.53 -27.66
CA THR A 572 -13.02 -13.82 -26.62
C THR A 572 -13.59 -15.23 -26.81
N ALA A 573 -14.00 -15.87 -25.71
CA ALA A 573 -14.62 -17.20 -25.78
C ALA A 573 -16.10 -17.11 -26.14
N TYR A 574 -16.61 -18.17 -26.76
CA TYR A 574 -18.03 -18.41 -26.93
C TYR A 574 -18.38 -19.87 -26.68
N ALA A 575 -19.64 -20.11 -26.39
CA ALA A 575 -20.19 -21.43 -26.11
C ALA A 575 -21.62 -21.51 -26.66
N LYS A 576 -21.99 -22.66 -27.22
CA LYS A 576 -23.40 -23.03 -27.41
C LYS A 576 -23.70 -24.25 -26.56
N CYS A 577 -24.75 -24.17 -25.75
CA CYS A 577 -25.23 -25.23 -24.87
C CYS A 577 -26.74 -25.39 -25.05
N GLY A 578 -27.15 -26.45 -25.75
CA GLY A 578 -28.53 -26.63 -26.15
C GLY A 578 -28.98 -25.51 -27.09
N SER A 579 -30.05 -24.80 -26.71
CA SER A 579 -30.59 -23.64 -27.44
C SER A 579 -29.89 -22.32 -27.11
N ASN A 580 -29.05 -22.28 -26.07
CA ASN A 580 -28.41 -21.07 -25.59
C ASN A 580 -27.03 -20.87 -26.22
N TRP A 581 -26.68 -19.62 -26.46
CA TRP A 581 -25.35 -19.19 -26.89
C TRP A 581 -24.86 -18.09 -25.96
N TRP A 582 -23.60 -18.19 -25.54
CA TRP A 582 -22.96 -17.24 -24.64
C TRP A 582 -21.60 -16.84 -25.18
N SER A 583 -21.22 -15.60 -24.95
CA SER A 583 -19.83 -15.17 -25.03
C SER A 583 -19.41 -14.53 -23.72
N TYR A 584 -18.20 -14.84 -23.27
CA TYR A 584 -17.62 -14.40 -22.01
C TYR A 584 -16.09 -14.50 -22.06
N ASP A 585 -15.42 -13.88 -21.11
CA ASP A 585 -13.99 -14.03 -20.91
C ASP A 585 -13.64 -15.22 -19.99
N THR A 586 -12.54 -15.89 -20.31
CA THR A 586 -11.97 -17.01 -19.54
C THR A 586 -10.56 -16.62 -19.07
N PRO A 587 -9.94 -17.36 -18.13
CA PRO A 587 -8.55 -17.08 -17.74
C PRO A 587 -7.58 -17.02 -18.93
N ALA A 588 -7.79 -17.87 -19.95
CA ALA A 588 -6.95 -17.88 -21.14
C ALA A 588 -7.13 -16.61 -21.99
N THR A 589 -8.38 -16.18 -22.25
CA THR A 589 -8.62 -14.97 -23.03
C THR A 589 -8.20 -13.71 -22.26
N ILE A 590 -8.40 -13.69 -20.95
CA ILE A 590 -7.91 -12.60 -20.08
C ILE A 590 -6.38 -12.49 -20.15
N LYS A 591 -5.62 -13.58 -19.99
CA LYS A 591 -4.15 -13.52 -20.06
C LYS A 591 -3.66 -13.01 -21.42
N ALA A 592 -4.31 -13.43 -22.52
CA ALA A 592 -4.01 -12.91 -23.85
C ALA A 592 -4.29 -11.41 -23.95
N LYS A 593 -5.43 -10.94 -23.41
CA LYS A 593 -5.80 -9.52 -23.34
C LYS A 593 -4.83 -8.71 -22.48
N MET A 594 -4.37 -9.24 -21.35
CA MET A 594 -3.39 -8.55 -20.49
C MET A 594 -2.02 -8.44 -21.18
N THR A 595 -1.60 -9.48 -21.90
CA THR A 595 -0.38 -9.43 -22.75
C THR A 595 -0.52 -8.33 -23.78
N TRP A 596 -1.64 -8.31 -24.51
CA TRP A 596 -1.93 -7.25 -25.48
C TRP A 596 -1.96 -5.84 -24.85
N ALA A 597 -2.57 -5.69 -23.66
CA ALA A 597 -2.60 -4.42 -22.96
C ALA A 597 -1.18 -3.92 -22.60
N LYS A 598 -0.29 -4.83 -22.18
CA LYS A 598 1.13 -4.49 -21.95
C LYS A 598 1.81 -4.06 -23.25
N ASP A 599 1.63 -4.80 -24.33
CA ASP A 599 2.22 -4.50 -25.64
C ASP A 599 1.73 -3.16 -26.21
N GLN A 600 0.51 -2.76 -25.87
CA GLN A 600 -0.07 -1.47 -26.26
C GLN A 600 0.39 -0.29 -25.38
N GLY A 601 1.17 -0.55 -24.33
CA GLY A 601 1.63 0.46 -23.37
C GLY A 601 0.53 0.98 -22.45
N LEU A 602 -0.52 0.19 -22.21
CA LEU A 602 -1.67 0.60 -21.40
C LEU A 602 -1.31 0.75 -19.92
N GLY A 603 -2.07 1.56 -19.19
CA GLY A 603 -1.89 1.77 -17.75
C GLY A 603 -2.19 0.53 -16.91
N GLY A 604 -2.93 -0.42 -17.47
CA GLY A 604 -3.38 -1.64 -16.80
C GLY A 604 -4.72 -2.10 -17.36
N ALA A 605 -5.53 -2.72 -16.52
CA ALA A 605 -6.85 -3.19 -16.86
C ALA A 605 -7.82 -3.05 -15.67
N PHE A 606 -9.11 -3.12 -15.96
CA PHE A 606 -10.16 -3.18 -14.96
C PHE A 606 -11.24 -4.17 -15.34
N PHE A 607 -12.12 -4.51 -14.39
CA PHE A 607 -13.23 -5.43 -14.65
C PHE A 607 -14.53 -5.06 -13.97
N TRP A 608 -15.62 -5.44 -14.64
CA TRP A 608 -16.99 -5.45 -14.13
C TRP A 608 -17.48 -6.90 -14.04
N GLU A 609 -17.86 -7.46 -12.90
CA GLU A 609 -17.78 -6.96 -11.53
C GLU A 609 -17.31 -8.12 -10.63
N PHE A 610 -16.84 -7.83 -9.40
CA PHE A 610 -16.26 -8.84 -8.51
C PHE A 610 -17.14 -10.07 -8.30
N SER A 611 -18.46 -9.87 -8.19
CA SER A 611 -19.39 -10.94 -7.87
C SER A 611 -19.52 -11.99 -8.98
N GLY A 612 -19.10 -11.69 -10.21
CA GLY A 612 -19.12 -12.61 -11.34
C GLY A 612 -17.98 -13.64 -11.34
N ASP A 613 -16.92 -13.40 -10.57
CA ASP A 613 -15.80 -14.34 -10.45
C ASP A 613 -16.13 -15.52 -9.51
N THR A 614 -15.34 -16.56 -9.66
CA THR A 614 -15.32 -17.76 -8.83
C THR A 614 -14.89 -17.47 -7.38
N ALA A 615 -15.28 -18.36 -6.46
CA ALA A 615 -14.97 -18.22 -5.04
C ALA A 615 -13.45 -18.20 -4.71
N ASN A 616 -12.59 -18.63 -5.65
CA ASN A 616 -11.13 -18.60 -5.56
C ASN A 616 -10.48 -17.52 -6.44
N GLY A 617 -11.25 -16.57 -6.99
CA GLY A 617 -10.73 -15.40 -7.71
C GLY A 617 -9.97 -15.76 -8.99
N GLU A 618 -10.45 -16.73 -9.75
CA GLU A 618 -9.79 -17.27 -10.94
C GLU A 618 -9.56 -16.21 -12.03
N LEU A 619 -10.56 -15.35 -12.32
CA LEU A 619 -10.42 -14.30 -13.32
C LEU A 619 -9.53 -13.15 -12.82
N VAL A 620 -9.66 -12.74 -11.56
CA VAL A 620 -8.73 -11.76 -10.95
C VAL A 620 -7.28 -12.27 -11.02
N SER A 621 -7.06 -13.56 -10.75
CA SER A 621 -5.73 -14.18 -10.82
C SER A 621 -5.18 -14.20 -12.26
N ALA A 622 -6.05 -14.38 -13.25
CA ALA A 622 -5.65 -14.29 -14.65
C ALA A 622 -5.27 -12.86 -15.07
N MET A 623 -5.96 -11.84 -14.54
CA MET A 623 -5.61 -10.43 -14.75
C MET A 623 -4.26 -10.09 -14.10
N ASP A 624 -4.10 -10.38 -12.81
CA ASP A 624 -2.88 -10.09 -12.04
C ASP A 624 -1.64 -10.77 -12.66
N SER A 625 -1.69 -12.09 -12.88
CA SER A 625 -0.57 -12.81 -13.51
C SER A 625 -0.29 -12.37 -14.95
N GLY A 626 -1.31 -11.92 -15.68
CA GLY A 626 -1.15 -11.42 -17.04
C GLY A 626 -0.53 -10.02 -17.11
N LEU A 627 -0.75 -9.18 -16.10
CA LEU A 627 -0.24 -7.81 -16.01
C LEU A 627 1.18 -7.71 -15.45
N ARG A 628 1.66 -8.75 -14.75
CA ARG A 628 3.03 -8.85 -14.25
C ARG A 628 4.06 -9.10 -15.35
#